data_AF-A0A2P6S685-F1
#
_entry.id   AF-A0A2P6S685-F1
#
_cell.length_a   1.000
_cell.length_b   1.000
_cell.length_c   1.000
_cell.angle_alpha   90.00
_cell.angle_beta   90.00
_cell.angle_gamma   90.00
#
_symmetry.space_group_name_H-M   'P 1'
#
loop_
_entity.id
_entity.type
_entity.pdbx_description
1 polymer ?
#
loop_
_entity_poly.entity_id
_entity_poly.type
_entity_poly.pdbx_seq_one_letter_code
_entity_poly.pdbx_strand_id
1 'polypeptide(L)'
;MAGGAIHQLLRRKLRFQSTAPSFLSSLASKKDDAGTKSLRAFALLGAGVSGLLGFATVASADEAEHGLECPNYPWPHQGILSSYDHASIRRGHQVYTQVCASCHSMSLVSYRDLVGVAYTEEETKAMAAEIEVTDGPNDEGEMFTRPGKLSDRFPEPYANEQAARFANGGAYPPDLSLITKARHNGQNYVFALLTGYRDPPAGVQIRDGLHYNPYFPGGAIAMPKMLNDGAVEYEDGTPATEAQMGKDIVSFLSWAAEPEMEERKLMGFKWIFVLSLALLQAAYYRRLKWSVLKSRKLVLDVVN
;
A
#
# COMPACT_ATOMS: atom_id res chain seq x y z
N MET A 1 -2.81 58.70 -18.88
CA MET A 1 -2.10 57.74 -19.76
C MET A 1 -1.26 56.86 -18.85
N ALA A 2 -1.41 55.54 -18.71
CA ALA A 2 -2.17 54.53 -19.40
C ALA A 2 -2.68 53.53 -18.34
N GLY A 3 -3.99 53.37 -18.24
CA GLY A 3 -4.65 52.39 -17.38
C GLY A 3 -5.82 51.83 -18.18
N GLY A 4 -5.55 50.74 -18.91
CA GLY A 4 -6.51 50.19 -19.87
C GLY A 4 -5.82 49.55 -21.06
N ALA A 5 -5.08 48.46 -20.84
CA ALA A 5 -4.53 47.65 -21.94
C ALA A 5 -4.14 46.21 -21.55
N ILE A 6 -4.72 45.61 -20.50
CA ILE A 6 -4.38 44.22 -20.11
C ILE A 6 -5.62 43.30 -19.97
N HIS A 7 -6.84 43.80 -20.15
CA HIS A 7 -8.05 43.01 -19.95
C HIS A 7 -8.69 42.40 -21.22
N GLN A 8 -7.99 42.42 -22.37
CA GLN A 8 -8.55 42.03 -23.68
C GLN A 8 -7.84 40.87 -24.42
N LEU A 9 -6.95 40.11 -23.78
CA LEU A 9 -6.23 39.00 -24.45
C LEU A 9 -6.36 37.62 -23.80
N LEU A 10 -7.32 37.42 -22.88
CA LEU A 10 -7.52 36.14 -22.17
C LEU A 10 -8.97 35.62 -22.21
N ARG A 11 -9.70 35.85 -23.31
CA ARG A 11 -11.02 35.24 -23.56
C ARG A 11 -11.18 34.82 -25.02
N ARG A 12 -10.44 33.81 -25.46
CA ARG A 12 -10.86 33.04 -26.64
C ARG A 12 -10.24 31.65 -26.65
N LYS A 13 -11.15 30.67 -26.75
CA LYS A 13 -10.94 29.23 -26.99
C LYS A 13 -10.46 28.40 -25.79
N LEU A 14 -11.43 27.80 -25.09
CA LEU A 14 -11.56 26.35 -24.90
C LEU A 14 -12.89 26.08 -24.18
N ARG A 15 -13.96 25.87 -24.94
CA ARG A 15 -15.22 25.26 -24.48
C ARG A 15 -15.29 23.89 -25.14
N PHE A 16 -15.08 22.82 -24.37
CA PHE A 16 -15.49 21.49 -24.79
C PHE A 16 -16.97 21.34 -24.40
N GLN A 17 -17.86 21.50 -25.37
CA GLN A 17 -19.27 21.15 -25.24
C GLN A 17 -19.45 19.71 -25.73
N SER A 18 -19.80 18.83 -24.80
CA SER A 18 -20.41 17.54 -25.10
C SER A 18 -21.73 17.77 -25.85
N THR A 19 -21.84 17.23 -27.06
CA THR A 19 -23.11 17.12 -27.78
C THR A 19 -23.19 15.72 -28.38
N ALA A 20 -24.12 14.92 -27.86
CA ALA A 20 -24.47 13.61 -28.38
C ALA A 20 -25.15 13.75 -29.75
N PRO A 21 -25.01 12.78 -30.67
CA PRO A 21 -25.59 12.88 -31.99
C PRO A 21 -27.09 12.53 -31.95
N SER A 22 -27.92 13.52 -32.25
CA SER A 22 -29.34 13.35 -32.55
C SER A 22 -29.51 12.83 -33.98
N PHE A 23 -29.66 11.51 -34.13
CA PHE A 23 -30.12 10.90 -35.36
C PHE A 23 -31.66 10.82 -35.39
N LEU A 24 -32.22 11.53 -36.38
CA LEU A 24 -33.47 11.27 -37.09
C LEU A 24 -34.80 11.34 -36.32
N SER A 25 -35.42 12.51 -36.36
CA SER A 25 -36.87 12.68 -36.34
C SER A 25 -37.37 12.98 -37.75
N SER A 26 -38.02 12.01 -38.38
CA SER A 26 -39.09 12.27 -39.34
C SER A 26 -39.96 11.03 -39.47
N LEU A 27 -41.11 11.06 -38.82
CA LEU A 27 -42.40 10.61 -39.37
C LEU A 27 -43.44 10.78 -38.26
N ALA A 28 -44.02 11.98 -38.20
CA ALA A 28 -45.35 12.14 -37.65
C ALA A 28 -46.35 11.81 -38.76
N SER A 29 -47.05 10.69 -38.64
CA SER A 29 -48.44 10.63 -39.11
C SER A 29 -49.23 9.65 -38.26
N LYS A 30 -50.40 10.14 -37.88
CA LYS A 30 -51.36 9.63 -36.91
C LYS A 30 -52.16 8.48 -37.51
N LYS A 31 -52.28 7.34 -36.81
CA LYS A 31 -53.44 6.46 -36.94
C LYS A 31 -53.63 5.61 -35.68
N ASP A 32 -54.85 5.66 -35.16
CA ASP A 32 -55.33 4.91 -34.00
C ASP A 32 -55.18 3.41 -34.24
N ASP A 33 -54.64 2.66 -33.26
CA ASP A 33 -54.97 1.24 -33.12
C ASP A 33 -54.64 0.67 -31.73
N ALA A 34 -55.61 -0.04 -31.17
CA ALA A 34 -55.66 -0.58 -29.82
C ALA A 34 -54.69 -1.76 -29.54
N GLY A 35 -53.64 -1.94 -30.35
CA GLY A 35 -52.63 -3.01 -30.22
C GLY A 35 -51.29 -2.60 -29.57
N THR A 36 -51.10 -1.31 -29.27
CA THR A 36 -49.79 -0.73 -28.90
C THR A 36 -49.44 -0.76 -27.41
N LYS A 37 -50.38 -1.13 -26.54
CA LYS A 37 -50.13 -1.21 -25.08
C LYS A 37 -49.22 -2.38 -24.69
N SER A 38 -49.30 -3.50 -25.41
CA SER A 38 -48.47 -4.70 -25.14
C SER A 38 -47.02 -4.49 -25.60
N LEU A 39 -46.81 -3.92 -26.79
CA LEU A 39 -45.47 -3.67 -27.34
C LEU A 39 -44.67 -2.62 -26.56
N ARG A 40 -45.32 -1.60 -25.98
CA ARG A 40 -44.67 -0.62 -25.10
C ARG A 40 -44.26 -1.22 -23.75
N ALA A 41 -45.04 -2.15 -23.22
CA ALA A 41 -44.68 -2.87 -21.99
C ALA A 41 -43.46 -3.78 -22.20
N PHE A 42 -43.40 -4.49 -23.33
CA PHE A 42 -42.22 -5.29 -23.70
C PHE A 42 -40.96 -4.45 -23.96
N ALA A 43 -41.10 -3.27 -24.58
CA ALA A 43 -39.97 -2.37 -24.80
C ALA A 43 -39.42 -1.76 -23.49
N LEU A 44 -40.30 -1.43 -22.53
CA LEU A 44 -39.90 -0.94 -21.20
C LEU A 44 -39.29 -2.05 -20.32
N LEU A 45 -39.81 -3.27 -20.40
CA LEU A 45 -39.20 -4.46 -19.76
C LEU A 45 -37.84 -4.81 -20.39
N GLY A 46 -37.73 -4.79 -21.72
CA GLY A 46 -36.47 -5.05 -22.43
C GLY A 46 -35.39 -4.02 -22.12
N ALA A 47 -35.73 -2.72 -22.16
CA ALA A 47 -34.80 -1.65 -21.79
C ALA A 47 -34.42 -1.70 -20.30
N GLY A 48 -35.35 -2.04 -19.41
CA GLY A 48 -35.09 -2.23 -17.99
C GLY A 48 -34.15 -3.41 -17.73
N VAL A 49 -34.39 -4.57 -18.35
CA VAL A 49 -33.57 -5.77 -18.19
C VAL A 49 -32.18 -5.59 -18.79
N SER A 50 -32.05 -5.01 -19.98
CA SER A 50 -30.74 -4.72 -20.59
C SER A 50 -29.97 -3.63 -19.83
N GLY A 51 -30.66 -2.62 -19.29
CA GLY A 51 -30.05 -1.60 -18.43
C GLY A 51 -29.55 -2.19 -17.11
N LEU A 52 -30.38 -2.97 -16.41
CA LEU A 52 -29.98 -3.64 -15.16
C LEU A 52 -28.81 -4.61 -15.37
N LEU A 53 -28.82 -5.39 -16.44
CA LEU A 53 -27.72 -6.31 -16.75
C LEU A 53 -26.43 -5.55 -17.09
N GLY A 54 -26.50 -4.48 -17.89
CA GLY A 54 -25.33 -3.66 -18.22
C GLY A 54 -24.72 -2.96 -17.00
N PHE A 55 -25.54 -2.39 -16.11
CA PHE A 55 -25.06 -1.75 -14.88
C PHE A 55 -24.45 -2.77 -13.91
N ALA A 56 -25.05 -3.96 -13.77
CA ALA A 56 -24.51 -5.00 -12.90
C ALA A 56 -23.14 -5.51 -13.38
N THR A 57 -22.94 -5.69 -14.70
CA THR A 57 -21.64 -6.10 -15.24
C THR A 57 -20.56 -5.04 -15.09
N VAL A 58 -20.90 -3.75 -15.22
CA VAL A 58 -19.95 -2.65 -15.03
C VAL A 58 -19.56 -2.54 -13.56
N ALA A 59 -20.52 -2.61 -12.63
CA ALA A 59 -20.24 -2.58 -11.20
C ALA A 59 -19.34 -3.75 -10.76
N SER A 60 -19.61 -4.98 -11.24
CA SER A 60 -18.78 -6.15 -10.92
C SER A 60 -17.36 -6.06 -11.49
N ALA A 61 -17.18 -5.45 -12.67
CA ALA A 61 -15.87 -5.22 -13.24
C ALA A 61 -15.09 -4.16 -12.44
N ASP A 62 -15.73 -3.07 -12.05
CA ASP A 62 -15.11 -2.02 -11.23
C ASP A 62 -14.69 -2.55 -9.85
N GLU A 63 -15.49 -3.40 -9.21
CA GLU A 63 -15.13 -4.05 -7.93
C GLU A 63 -13.88 -4.94 -8.08
N ALA A 64 -13.78 -5.69 -9.18
CA ALA A 64 -12.62 -6.54 -9.44
C ALA A 64 -11.35 -5.71 -9.71
N GLU A 65 -11.45 -4.59 -10.44
CA GLU A 65 -10.33 -3.69 -10.74
C GLU A 65 -9.75 -3.05 -9.47
N HIS A 66 -10.61 -2.63 -8.52
CA HIS A 66 -10.15 -2.05 -7.26
C HIS A 66 -9.60 -3.11 -6.28
N GLY A 67 -10.14 -4.33 -6.35
CA GLY A 67 -9.89 -5.37 -5.36
C GLY A 67 -10.70 -5.18 -4.09
N LEU A 68 -10.91 -6.26 -3.35
CA LEU A 68 -11.61 -6.24 -2.07
C LEU A 68 -10.82 -5.45 -1.03
N GLU A 69 -11.49 -4.57 -0.28
CA GLU A 69 -10.86 -3.86 0.83
C GLU A 69 -10.42 -4.83 1.94
N CYS A 70 -9.20 -4.66 2.43
CA CYS A 70 -8.67 -5.47 3.52
C CYS A 70 -9.18 -4.99 4.89
N PRO A 71 -9.52 -5.91 5.82
CA PRO A 71 -9.88 -5.56 7.19
C PRO A 71 -8.74 -4.85 7.93
N ASN A 72 -9.09 -4.12 8.99
CA ASN A 72 -8.11 -3.56 9.91
C ASN A 72 -7.76 -4.57 11.00
N TYR A 73 -6.56 -5.13 10.95
CA TYR A 73 -6.08 -6.09 11.95
C TYR A 73 -5.41 -5.36 13.12
N PRO A 74 -5.59 -5.83 14.38
CA PRO A 74 -5.01 -5.20 15.56
C PRO A 74 -3.54 -5.60 15.72
N TRP A 75 -2.65 -4.96 14.96
CA TRP A 75 -1.21 -5.24 15.01
C TRP A 75 -0.62 -4.90 16.40
N PRO A 76 0.36 -5.66 16.92
CA PRO A 76 0.93 -5.41 18.25
C PRO A 76 1.59 -4.02 18.35
N HIS A 77 2.23 -3.56 17.28
CA HIS A 77 2.81 -2.22 17.16
C HIS A 77 1.79 -1.13 16.80
N GLN A 78 0.49 -1.43 16.76
CA GLN A 78 -0.55 -0.44 16.50
C GLN A 78 -0.87 0.32 17.80
N GLY A 79 -0.42 1.57 17.88
CA GLY A 79 -0.64 2.43 19.04
C GLY A 79 0.42 3.53 19.16
N ILE A 80 0.15 4.55 19.98
CA ILE A 80 1.08 5.68 20.17
C ILE A 80 2.34 5.32 20.95
N LEU A 81 2.27 4.28 21.80
CA LEU A 81 3.35 3.82 22.68
C LEU A 81 3.59 2.31 22.56
N SER A 82 3.10 1.69 21.48
CA SER A 82 3.37 0.28 21.17
C SER A 82 4.62 0.17 20.30
N SER A 83 5.50 -0.79 20.62
CA SER A 83 6.72 -1.14 19.88
C SER A 83 6.49 -2.34 18.96
N TYR A 84 7.50 -2.73 18.17
CA TYR A 84 7.45 -4.00 17.47
C TYR A 84 7.55 -5.18 18.44
N ASP A 85 7.01 -6.32 18.01
CA ASP A 85 7.30 -7.62 18.62
C ASP A 85 8.56 -8.19 17.94
N HIS A 86 9.72 -8.04 18.58
CA HIS A 86 11.00 -8.47 18.03
C HIS A 86 11.11 -9.99 17.80
N ALA A 87 10.37 -10.80 18.56
CA ALA A 87 10.29 -12.24 18.30
C ALA A 87 9.51 -12.50 17.00
N SER A 88 8.44 -11.73 16.75
CA SER A 88 7.70 -11.76 15.48
C SER A 88 8.54 -11.27 14.30
N ILE A 89 9.40 -10.24 14.49
CA ILE A 89 10.37 -9.80 13.47
C ILE A 89 11.35 -10.93 13.14
N ARG A 90 11.91 -11.60 14.15
CA ARG A 90 12.87 -12.72 13.96
C ARG A 90 12.25 -13.86 13.16
N ARG A 91 11.07 -14.34 13.58
CA ARG A 91 10.29 -15.34 12.84
C ARG A 91 9.94 -14.88 11.43
N GLY A 92 9.58 -13.61 11.26
CA GLY A 92 9.24 -13.03 9.96
C GLY A 92 10.43 -13.00 9.00
N HIS A 93 11.60 -12.64 9.50
CA HIS A 93 12.85 -12.71 8.74
C HIS A 93 13.15 -14.16 8.31
N GLN A 94 12.93 -15.14 9.18
CA GLN A 94 13.04 -16.56 8.83
C GLN A 94 12.09 -16.96 7.69
N VAL A 95 10.82 -16.53 7.73
CA VAL A 95 9.87 -16.76 6.63
C VAL A 95 10.35 -16.09 5.34
N TYR A 96 10.86 -14.86 5.41
CA TYR A 96 11.40 -14.15 4.25
C TYR A 96 12.53 -14.95 3.60
N THR A 97 13.55 -15.33 4.37
CA THR A 97 14.74 -16.01 3.83
C THR A 97 14.41 -17.39 3.26
N GLN A 98 13.49 -18.13 3.89
CA GLN A 98 13.16 -19.50 3.46
C GLN A 98 12.13 -19.57 2.33
N VAL A 99 11.19 -18.62 2.26
CA VAL A 99 10.05 -18.69 1.32
C VAL A 99 10.10 -17.60 0.25
N CYS A 100 10.46 -16.37 0.63
CA CYS A 100 10.28 -15.20 -0.23
C CYS A 100 11.56 -14.78 -0.97
N ALA A 101 12.73 -14.98 -0.37
CA ALA A 101 14.03 -14.50 -0.87
C ALA A 101 14.46 -15.15 -2.19
N SER A 102 13.81 -16.24 -2.60
CA SER A 102 14.01 -16.88 -3.90
C SER A 102 13.46 -16.07 -5.07
N CYS A 103 12.45 -15.22 -4.85
CA CYS A 103 11.80 -14.43 -5.89
C CYS A 103 11.80 -12.93 -5.60
N HIS A 104 11.73 -12.54 -4.34
CA HIS A 104 11.64 -11.14 -3.93
C HIS A 104 12.97 -10.64 -3.37
N SER A 105 13.43 -9.49 -3.88
CA SER A 105 14.56 -8.78 -3.30
C SER A 105 14.15 -7.96 -2.08
N MET A 106 15.13 -7.66 -1.24
CA MET A 106 15.04 -6.64 -0.21
C MET A 106 16.35 -5.86 -0.18
N SER A 107 16.55 -5.11 -1.26
CA SER A 107 17.82 -4.47 -1.59
C SER A 107 18.20 -3.33 -0.65
N LEU A 108 17.30 -2.81 0.19
CA LEU A 108 17.59 -1.68 1.08
C LEU A 108 17.97 -2.08 2.50
N VAL A 109 17.90 -3.38 2.85
CA VAL A 109 18.25 -3.89 4.17
C VAL A 109 19.62 -4.57 4.12
N SER A 110 20.48 -4.23 5.08
CA SER A 110 21.77 -4.88 5.31
C SER A 110 21.71 -5.82 6.49
N TYR A 111 22.59 -6.82 6.51
CA TYR A 111 22.68 -7.76 7.64
C TYR A 111 22.88 -7.02 8.97
N ARG A 112 23.73 -6.00 9.02
CA ARG A 112 23.95 -5.16 10.21
C ARG A 112 22.67 -4.52 10.78
N ASP A 113 21.62 -4.33 9.97
CA ASP A 113 20.37 -3.74 10.46
C ASP A 113 19.60 -4.72 11.36
N LEU A 114 19.87 -6.02 11.24
CA LEU A 114 19.26 -7.06 12.09
C LEU A 114 19.85 -7.13 13.51
N VAL A 115 21.08 -6.63 13.69
CA VAL A 115 21.84 -6.72 14.95
C VAL A 115 21.17 -5.87 16.03
N GLY A 116 20.85 -6.48 17.16
CA GLY A 116 20.16 -5.81 18.27
C GLY A 116 18.67 -5.55 18.02
N VAL A 117 18.15 -5.97 16.86
CA VAL A 117 16.71 -5.98 16.56
C VAL A 117 16.17 -7.39 16.74
N ALA A 118 16.63 -8.34 15.93
CA ALA A 118 16.11 -9.71 15.92
C ALA A 118 17.19 -10.75 16.25
N TYR A 119 18.45 -10.40 16.01
CA TYR A 119 19.59 -11.31 16.15
C TYR A 119 20.74 -10.64 16.89
N THR A 120 21.63 -11.45 17.47
CA THR A 120 22.91 -10.96 17.98
C THR A 120 23.89 -10.68 16.82
N GLU A 121 25.00 -10.01 17.12
CA GLU A 121 26.04 -9.75 16.12
C GLU A 121 26.64 -11.06 15.60
N GLU A 122 26.87 -12.03 16.48
CA GLU A 122 27.45 -13.34 16.15
C GLU A 122 26.52 -14.16 15.26
N GLU A 123 25.23 -14.22 15.60
CA GLU A 123 24.21 -14.90 14.78
C GLU A 123 24.13 -14.28 13.39
N THR A 124 24.07 -12.95 13.33
CA THR A 124 23.97 -12.22 12.06
C THR A 124 25.22 -12.38 11.22
N LYS A 125 26.40 -12.42 11.85
CA LYS A 125 27.67 -12.61 11.16
C LYS A 125 27.80 -14.03 10.61
N ALA A 126 27.33 -15.02 11.35
CA ALA A 126 27.27 -16.40 10.86
C ALA A 126 26.35 -16.50 9.64
N MET A 127 25.15 -15.93 9.73
CA MET A 127 24.18 -15.89 8.63
C MET A 127 24.71 -15.16 7.38
N ALA A 128 25.38 -14.02 7.56
CA ALA A 128 26.00 -13.30 6.45
C ALA A 128 27.12 -14.12 5.79
N ALA A 129 27.86 -14.90 6.56
CA ALA A 129 28.94 -15.74 6.04
C ALA A 129 28.45 -16.96 5.25
N GLU A 130 27.17 -17.34 5.35
CA GLU A 130 26.57 -18.44 4.57
C GLU A 130 26.38 -18.08 3.10
N ILE A 131 26.31 -16.78 2.77
CA ILE A 131 26.16 -16.32 1.38
C ILE A 131 27.51 -15.96 0.76
N GLU A 132 27.61 -16.18 -0.55
CA GLU A 132 28.73 -15.67 -1.34
C GLU A 132 28.37 -14.32 -1.96
N VAL A 133 29.29 -13.37 -1.84
CA VAL A 133 29.16 -12.01 -2.37
C VAL A 133 30.30 -11.75 -3.32
N THR A 134 29.99 -11.30 -4.54
CA THR A 134 30.97 -10.84 -5.52
C THR A 134 31.58 -9.50 -5.06
N ASP A 135 32.90 -9.40 -5.06
CA ASP A 135 33.69 -8.23 -4.66
C ASP A 135 34.85 -8.02 -5.65
N GLY A 136 35.58 -6.91 -5.52
CA GLY A 136 36.76 -6.60 -6.33
C GLY A 136 36.66 -5.30 -7.13
N PRO A 137 37.59 -5.06 -8.07
CA PRO A 137 38.62 -6.01 -8.53
C PRO A 137 39.77 -6.24 -7.53
N ASN A 138 40.45 -7.38 -7.65
CA ASN A 138 41.70 -7.70 -6.95
C ASN A 138 42.93 -7.04 -7.63
N ASP A 139 44.14 -7.38 -7.16
CA ASP A 139 45.42 -6.90 -7.70
C ASP A 139 45.71 -7.36 -9.13
N GLU A 140 45.06 -8.41 -9.61
CA GLU A 140 45.10 -8.90 -10.99
C GLU A 140 44.01 -8.26 -11.88
N GLY A 141 43.14 -7.41 -11.31
CA GLY A 141 42.04 -6.76 -12.04
C GLY A 141 40.78 -7.63 -12.18
N GLU A 142 40.71 -8.76 -11.48
CA GLU A 142 39.60 -9.73 -11.56
C GLU A 142 38.60 -9.55 -10.40
N MET A 143 37.32 -9.75 -10.68
CA MET A 143 36.29 -9.85 -9.64
C MET A 143 36.38 -11.22 -8.97
N PHE A 144 36.23 -11.26 -7.65
CA PHE A 144 36.29 -12.49 -6.87
C PHE A 144 35.05 -12.65 -5.99
N THR A 145 34.82 -13.85 -5.45
CA THR A 145 33.76 -14.10 -4.47
C THR A 145 34.35 -14.23 -3.08
N ARG A 146 33.61 -13.74 -2.08
CA ARG A 146 33.95 -13.90 -0.66
C ARG A 146 32.71 -14.24 0.15
N PRO A 147 32.88 -14.82 1.36
CA PRO A 147 31.81 -14.88 2.33
C PRO A 147 31.25 -13.48 2.61
N GLY A 148 29.94 -13.39 2.79
CA GLY A 148 29.28 -12.15 3.15
C GLY A 148 29.74 -11.63 4.52
N LYS A 149 29.61 -10.32 4.71
CA LYS A 149 29.91 -9.60 5.96
C LYS A 149 28.69 -8.82 6.41
N LEU A 150 28.67 -8.38 7.67
CA LEU A 150 27.55 -7.62 8.25
C LEU A 150 27.15 -6.38 7.45
N SER A 151 28.10 -5.71 6.77
CA SER A 151 27.79 -4.52 5.98
C SER A 151 27.19 -4.82 4.60
N ASP A 152 27.18 -6.07 4.16
CA ASP A 152 26.54 -6.45 2.90
C ASP A 152 25.01 -6.38 3.01
N ARG A 153 24.38 -6.13 1.87
CA ARG A 153 22.92 -6.16 1.71
C ARG A 153 22.44 -7.60 1.55
N PHE A 154 21.13 -7.80 1.72
CA PHE A 154 20.54 -9.08 1.35
C PHE A 154 20.76 -9.38 -0.14
N PRO A 155 20.98 -10.66 -0.49
CA PRO A 155 21.27 -11.06 -1.85
C PRO A 155 20.06 -10.80 -2.76
N GLU A 156 20.33 -10.44 -4.01
CA GLU A 156 19.29 -10.28 -5.02
C GLU A 156 18.99 -11.63 -5.68
N PRO A 157 17.71 -12.04 -5.83
CA PRO A 157 17.34 -13.32 -6.44
C PRO A 157 17.64 -13.38 -7.95
N TYR A 158 17.73 -12.21 -8.59
CA TYR A 158 17.96 -12.10 -10.03
C TYR A 158 18.93 -10.96 -10.30
N ALA A 159 19.74 -11.10 -11.35
CA ALA A 159 20.73 -10.09 -11.74
C ALA A 159 20.11 -8.77 -12.27
N ASN A 160 18.87 -8.82 -12.75
CA ASN A 160 18.12 -7.66 -13.26
C ASN A 160 16.62 -7.98 -13.39
N GLU A 161 15.82 -6.94 -13.63
CA GLU A 161 14.37 -7.05 -13.81
C GLU A 161 13.98 -7.96 -14.98
N GLN A 162 14.71 -7.94 -16.09
CA GLN A 162 14.40 -8.76 -17.27
C GLN A 162 14.58 -10.26 -16.97
N ALA A 163 15.63 -10.61 -16.23
CA ALA A 163 15.83 -11.98 -15.74
C ALA A 163 14.71 -12.41 -14.78
N ALA A 164 14.30 -11.53 -13.86
CA ALA A 164 13.18 -11.78 -12.95
C ALA A 164 11.86 -12.01 -13.70
N ARG A 165 11.55 -11.17 -14.69
CA ARG A 165 10.36 -11.32 -15.54
C ARG A 165 10.40 -12.60 -16.35
N PHE A 166 11.53 -12.93 -16.95
CA PHE A 166 11.69 -14.17 -17.70
C PHE A 166 11.42 -15.40 -16.83
N ALA A 167 11.99 -15.44 -15.61
CA ALA A 167 11.79 -16.53 -14.66
C ALA A 167 10.34 -16.65 -14.14
N ASN A 168 9.59 -15.54 -14.09
CA ASN A 168 8.24 -15.47 -13.52
C ASN A 168 7.15 -15.20 -14.58
N GLY A 169 7.31 -15.70 -15.81
CA GLY A 169 6.26 -15.65 -16.83
C GLY A 169 5.85 -14.24 -17.26
N GLY A 170 6.78 -13.28 -17.21
CA GLY A 170 6.59 -11.87 -17.55
C GLY A 170 6.29 -10.95 -16.36
N ALA A 171 5.92 -11.51 -15.20
CA ALA A 171 5.66 -10.74 -13.98
C ALA A 171 6.97 -10.39 -13.26
N TYR A 172 7.05 -9.19 -12.70
CA TYR A 172 8.21 -8.77 -11.90
C TYR A 172 7.84 -8.80 -10.41
N PRO A 173 8.44 -9.69 -9.60
CA PRO A 173 8.30 -9.65 -8.14
C PRO A 173 8.85 -8.33 -7.61
N PRO A 174 8.03 -7.48 -6.97
CA PRO A 174 8.50 -6.20 -6.46
C PRO A 174 9.47 -6.38 -5.29
N ASP A 175 10.40 -5.44 -5.14
CA ASP A 175 11.25 -5.33 -3.96
C ASP A 175 10.40 -5.12 -2.70
N LEU A 176 10.71 -5.87 -1.65
CA LEU A 176 9.92 -5.92 -0.43
C LEU A 176 10.35 -4.91 0.64
N SER A 177 11.46 -4.19 0.45
CA SER A 177 12.03 -3.31 1.48
C SER A 177 11.04 -2.26 1.98
N LEU A 178 10.21 -1.72 1.10
CA LEU A 178 9.21 -0.68 1.42
C LEU A 178 7.78 -1.12 1.11
N ILE A 179 7.51 -2.42 0.92
CA ILE A 179 6.22 -2.88 0.37
C ILE A 179 5.02 -2.47 1.22
N THR A 180 5.19 -2.42 2.54
CA THR A 180 4.16 -2.00 3.51
C THR A 180 3.88 -0.50 3.47
N LYS A 181 4.76 0.32 2.88
CA LYS A 181 4.52 1.75 2.61
C LYS A 181 4.17 2.02 1.15
N ALA A 182 4.58 1.13 0.24
CA ALA A 182 4.34 1.24 -1.20
C ALA A 182 2.94 0.77 -1.61
N ARG A 183 2.16 0.17 -0.71
CA ARG A 183 0.78 -0.27 -0.93
C ARG A 183 -0.17 0.42 0.04
N HIS A 184 -1.35 0.79 -0.46
CA HIS A 184 -2.37 1.37 0.38
C HIS A 184 -2.81 0.39 1.48
N ASN A 185 -3.11 0.89 2.68
CA ASN A 185 -3.36 0.10 3.88
C ASN A 185 -2.24 -0.88 4.30
N GLY A 186 -1.08 -0.83 3.62
CA GLY A 186 0.19 -1.41 4.01
C GLY A 186 0.12 -2.84 4.55
N GLN A 187 0.35 -2.98 5.85
CA GLN A 187 0.40 -4.25 6.57
C GLN A 187 -0.89 -5.06 6.43
N ASN A 188 -2.05 -4.40 6.52
CA ASN A 188 -3.34 -5.07 6.40
C ASN A 188 -3.52 -5.66 4.99
N TYR A 189 -3.09 -4.91 3.97
CA TYR A 189 -3.13 -5.39 2.58
C TYR A 189 -2.20 -6.58 2.39
N VAL A 190 -0.95 -6.51 2.83
CA VAL A 190 0.02 -7.60 2.66
C VAL A 190 -0.45 -8.87 3.39
N PHE A 191 -0.95 -8.74 4.62
CA PHE A 191 -1.50 -9.88 5.36
C PHE A 191 -2.69 -10.50 4.64
N ALA A 192 -3.69 -9.67 4.29
CA ALA A 192 -4.88 -10.14 3.60
C ALA A 192 -4.56 -10.77 2.24
N LEU A 193 -3.59 -10.22 1.50
CA LEU A 193 -3.13 -10.79 0.23
C LEU A 193 -2.51 -12.17 0.45
N LEU A 194 -1.59 -12.32 1.40
CA LEU A 194 -0.88 -13.57 1.64
C LEU A 194 -1.80 -14.69 2.15
N THR A 195 -2.74 -14.36 3.05
CA THR A 195 -3.67 -15.35 3.63
C THR A 195 -5.00 -15.47 2.86
N GLY A 196 -5.17 -14.70 1.79
CA GLY A 196 -6.45 -14.46 1.12
C GLY A 196 -6.69 -15.26 -0.14
N TYR A 197 -5.79 -16.17 -0.52
CA TYR A 197 -5.96 -17.01 -1.69
C TYR A 197 -7.21 -17.89 -1.56
N ARG A 198 -8.11 -17.79 -2.54
CA ARG A 198 -9.41 -18.47 -2.58
C ARG A 198 -9.71 -18.94 -3.98
N ASP A 199 -10.72 -19.79 -4.11
CA ASP A 199 -11.26 -20.16 -5.42
C ASP A 199 -12.00 -18.96 -6.07
N PRO A 200 -11.90 -18.80 -7.39
CA PRO A 200 -12.62 -17.74 -8.10
C PRO A 200 -14.14 -17.93 -7.97
N PRO A 201 -14.91 -16.84 -7.80
CA PRO A 201 -16.36 -16.92 -7.77
C PRO A 201 -16.92 -17.38 -9.12
N ALA A 202 -18.15 -17.88 -9.11
CA ALA A 202 -18.79 -18.39 -10.32
C ALA A 202 -18.80 -17.35 -11.45
N GLY A 203 -18.35 -17.75 -12.65
CA GLY A 203 -18.29 -16.90 -13.83
C GLY A 203 -16.97 -16.17 -14.05
N VAL A 204 -16.06 -16.17 -13.06
CA VAL A 204 -14.70 -15.62 -13.22
C VAL A 204 -13.76 -16.72 -13.67
N GLN A 205 -13.12 -16.52 -14.83
CA GLN A 205 -12.10 -17.42 -15.37
C GLN A 205 -10.74 -16.73 -15.31
N ILE A 206 -9.79 -17.38 -14.64
CA ILE A 206 -8.42 -16.89 -14.52
C ILE A 206 -7.58 -17.49 -15.64
N ARG A 207 -6.71 -16.68 -16.24
CA ARG A 207 -5.82 -17.14 -17.30
C ARG A 207 -4.80 -18.13 -16.75
N ASP A 208 -4.37 -19.07 -17.57
CA ASP A 208 -3.34 -20.04 -17.21
C ASP A 208 -2.06 -19.34 -16.72
N GLY A 209 -1.51 -19.81 -15.60
CA GLY A 209 -0.33 -19.22 -14.95
C GLY A 209 -0.63 -18.05 -13.99
N LEU A 210 -1.90 -17.64 -13.83
CA LEU A 210 -2.34 -16.71 -12.80
C LEU A 210 -3.17 -17.43 -11.73
N HIS A 211 -3.28 -16.80 -10.56
CA HIS A 211 -4.01 -17.31 -9.40
C HIS A 211 -5.04 -16.28 -8.93
N TYR A 212 -6.20 -16.74 -8.47
CA TYR A 212 -7.21 -15.82 -7.95
C TYR A 212 -6.84 -15.33 -6.55
N ASN A 213 -6.92 -14.02 -6.34
CA ASN A 213 -6.86 -13.42 -5.03
C ASN A 213 -7.79 -12.20 -4.97
N PRO A 214 -8.83 -12.21 -4.11
CA PRO A 214 -9.84 -11.15 -4.09
C PRO A 214 -9.28 -9.80 -3.64
N TYR A 215 -8.19 -9.76 -2.87
CA TYR A 215 -7.58 -8.52 -2.39
C TYR A 215 -6.63 -7.89 -3.40
N PHE A 216 -6.17 -8.66 -4.40
CA PHE A 216 -5.29 -8.13 -5.43
C PHE A 216 -6.11 -7.30 -6.45
N PRO A 217 -5.71 -6.07 -6.77
CA PRO A 217 -6.37 -5.28 -7.81
C PRO A 217 -6.38 -6.03 -9.16
N GLY A 218 -7.56 -6.22 -9.74
CA GLY A 218 -7.80 -7.04 -10.93
C GLY A 218 -8.10 -8.52 -10.64
N GLY A 219 -8.03 -8.97 -9.39
CA GLY A 219 -8.42 -10.31 -8.93
C GLY A 219 -7.48 -11.47 -9.32
N ALA A 220 -6.53 -11.26 -10.25
CA ALA A 220 -5.61 -12.29 -10.74
C ALA A 220 -4.15 -11.90 -10.48
N ILE A 221 -3.43 -12.69 -9.69
CA ILE A 221 -2.03 -12.47 -9.30
C ILE A 221 -1.12 -13.57 -9.88
N ALA A 222 0.10 -13.21 -10.28
CA ALA A 222 1.07 -14.17 -10.84
C ALA A 222 1.71 -15.09 -9.78
N MET A 223 1.79 -14.62 -8.54
CA MET A 223 2.35 -15.39 -7.43
C MET A 223 1.35 -16.47 -6.98
N PRO A 224 1.75 -17.75 -6.86
CA PRO A 224 0.93 -18.78 -6.23
C PRO A 224 0.84 -18.56 -4.72
N LYS A 225 0.01 -19.36 -4.04
CA LYS A 225 -0.02 -19.36 -2.58
C LYS A 225 1.29 -19.91 -2.02
N MET A 226 2.15 -19.01 -1.50
CA MET A 226 3.45 -19.36 -0.95
C MET A 226 3.40 -19.79 0.52
N LEU A 227 2.49 -19.22 1.31
CA LEU A 227 2.31 -19.55 2.73
C LEU A 227 1.37 -20.75 2.88
N ASN A 228 1.92 -21.95 2.77
CA ASN A 228 1.22 -23.19 3.10
C ASN A 228 1.46 -23.57 4.56
N ASP A 229 0.48 -24.17 5.22
CA ASP A 229 0.60 -24.61 6.61
C ASP A 229 1.80 -25.57 6.78
N GLY A 230 2.69 -25.28 7.72
CA GLY A 230 3.92 -26.06 7.95
C GLY A 230 5.02 -25.86 6.90
N ALA A 231 5.01 -24.77 6.12
CA ALA A 231 6.07 -24.49 5.13
C ALA A 231 7.45 -24.15 5.75
N VAL A 232 7.48 -23.73 7.02
CA VAL A 232 8.69 -23.36 7.77
C VAL A 232 8.62 -24.04 9.14
N GLU A 233 9.77 -24.42 9.69
CA GLU A 233 9.88 -24.87 11.09
C GLU A 233 10.52 -23.75 11.91
N TYR A 234 9.76 -23.14 12.81
CA TYR A 234 10.27 -22.02 13.62
C TYR A 234 11.29 -22.49 14.65
N GLU A 235 12.38 -21.75 14.80
CA GLU A 235 13.45 -22.05 15.76
C GLU A 235 13.00 -22.01 17.23
N ASP A 236 11.92 -21.26 17.52
CA ASP A 236 11.36 -21.10 18.87
C ASP A 236 10.23 -22.09 19.20
N GLY A 237 9.90 -23.00 18.27
CA GLY A 237 8.84 -23.99 18.43
C GLY A 237 7.42 -23.45 18.27
N THR A 238 7.25 -22.21 17.78
CA THR A 238 5.92 -21.68 17.44
C THR A 238 5.29 -22.54 16.33
N PRO A 239 3.97 -22.84 16.37
CA PRO A 239 3.31 -23.54 15.27
C PRO A 239 3.30 -22.68 13.99
N ALA A 240 3.91 -23.20 12.92
CA ALA A 240 4.02 -22.52 11.63
C ALA A 240 2.73 -22.61 10.80
N THR A 241 1.65 -22.02 11.32
CA THR A 241 0.39 -21.92 10.58
C THR A 241 0.46 -20.81 9.53
N GLU A 242 -0.36 -20.88 8.48
CA GLU A 242 -0.46 -19.84 7.44
C GLU A 242 -0.68 -18.44 8.05
N ALA A 243 -1.62 -18.32 9.00
CA ALA A 243 -1.92 -17.06 9.65
C ALA A 243 -0.76 -16.56 10.54
N GLN A 244 -0.06 -17.48 11.21
CA GLN A 244 1.09 -17.14 12.03
C GLN A 244 2.27 -16.65 11.16
N MET A 245 2.59 -17.37 10.08
CA MET A 245 3.59 -16.94 9.11
C MET A 245 3.23 -15.61 8.46
N GLY A 246 1.96 -15.43 8.08
CA GLY A 246 1.45 -14.16 7.55
C GLY A 246 1.62 -13.00 8.53
N LYS A 247 1.36 -13.22 9.82
CA LYS A 247 1.57 -12.21 10.86
C LYS A 247 3.05 -11.88 11.01
N ASP A 248 3.90 -12.89 11.16
CA ASP A 248 5.33 -12.70 11.42
C ASP A 248 6.05 -12.05 10.24
N ILE A 249 5.80 -12.50 9.00
CA ILE A 249 6.38 -11.86 7.80
C ILE A 249 5.95 -10.40 7.68
N VAL A 250 4.69 -10.06 7.99
CA VAL A 250 4.21 -8.67 7.92
C VAL A 250 4.83 -7.81 9.02
N SER A 251 5.02 -8.34 10.23
CA SER A 251 5.79 -7.68 11.28
C SER A 251 7.21 -7.35 10.79
N PHE A 252 7.92 -8.32 10.22
CA PHE A 252 9.25 -8.10 9.64
C PHE A 252 9.26 -7.09 8.49
N LEU A 253 8.35 -7.20 7.53
CA LEU A 253 8.25 -6.26 6.40
C LEU A 253 7.84 -4.84 6.83
N SER A 254 7.13 -4.71 7.94
CA SER A 254 6.83 -3.40 8.51
C SER A 254 8.06 -2.76 9.16
N TRP A 255 8.84 -3.55 9.89
CA TRP A 255 10.11 -3.11 10.46
C TRP A 255 11.12 -2.75 9.37
N ALA A 256 11.28 -3.58 8.34
CA ALA A 256 12.18 -3.31 7.22
C ALA A 256 11.83 -1.99 6.51
N ALA A 257 10.54 -1.67 6.43
CA ALA A 257 10.09 -0.40 5.83
C ALA A 257 10.22 0.80 6.77
N GLU A 258 10.06 0.63 8.08
CA GLU A 258 10.14 1.69 9.10
C GLU A 258 10.92 1.22 10.35
N PRO A 259 12.26 1.11 10.26
CA PRO A 259 13.07 0.67 11.38
C PRO A 259 13.11 1.70 12.51
N GLU A 260 12.80 2.97 12.22
CA GLU A 260 12.82 4.07 13.18
C GLU A 260 11.53 4.22 14.01
N MET A 261 10.54 3.34 13.82
CA MET A 261 9.19 3.50 14.38
C MET A 261 9.18 3.69 15.91
N GLU A 262 10.01 2.95 16.64
CA GLU A 262 10.07 3.01 18.10
C GLU A 262 10.69 4.32 18.60
N GLU A 263 11.85 4.70 18.06
CA GLU A 263 12.51 5.98 18.37
C GLU A 263 11.60 7.15 18.00
N ARG A 264 10.98 7.10 16.81
CA ARG A 264 10.05 8.12 16.31
C ARG A 264 8.85 8.30 17.24
N LYS A 265 8.24 7.21 17.72
CA LYS A 265 7.11 7.28 18.66
C LYS A 265 7.52 7.82 20.02
N LEU A 266 8.65 7.36 20.57
CA LEU A 266 9.18 7.83 21.85
C LEU A 266 9.47 9.34 21.78
N MET A 267 10.18 9.77 20.74
CA MET A 267 10.48 11.18 20.50
C MET A 267 9.20 12.00 20.28
N GLY A 268 8.25 11.49 19.50
CA GLY A 268 6.95 12.12 19.28
C GLY A 268 6.20 12.36 20.60
N PHE A 269 6.09 11.35 21.45
CA PHE A 269 5.42 11.46 22.75
C PHE A 269 6.11 12.49 23.66
N LYS A 270 7.44 12.41 23.77
CA LYS A 270 8.26 13.34 24.57
C LYS A 270 8.07 14.78 24.11
N TRP A 271 8.14 15.04 22.80
CA TRP A 271 8.03 16.40 22.26
C TRP A 271 6.60 16.95 22.33
N ILE A 272 5.57 16.14 22.08
CA ILE A 272 4.18 16.57 22.27
C ILE A 272 3.95 17.00 23.73
N PHE A 273 4.46 16.23 24.70
CA PHE A 273 4.36 16.58 26.11
C PHE A 273 5.08 17.90 26.44
N VAL A 274 6.34 18.05 26.02
CA VAL A 274 7.14 19.27 26.27
C VAL A 274 6.54 20.49 25.59
N LEU A 275 6.11 20.37 24.34
CA LEU A 275 5.49 21.47 23.60
C LEU A 275 4.13 21.86 24.18
N SER A 276 3.38 20.92 24.76
CA SER A 276 2.13 21.23 25.46
C SER A 276 2.38 22.08 26.70
N LEU A 277 3.42 21.76 27.49
CA LEU A 277 3.81 22.58 28.65
C LEU A 277 4.31 23.97 28.23
N ALA A 278 5.14 24.04 27.18
CA ALA A 278 5.61 25.30 26.63
C ALA A 278 4.45 26.17 26.09
N LEU A 279 3.46 25.55 25.45
CA LEU A 279 2.26 26.23 24.96
C LEU A 279 1.42 26.79 26.11
N LEU A 280 1.23 26.02 27.19
CA LEU A 280 0.54 26.50 28.40
C LEU A 280 1.25 27.71 29.01
N GLN A 281 2.58 27.65 29.14
CA GLN A 281 3.39 28.77 29.63
C GLN A 281 3.27 30.00 28.71
N ALA A 282 3.38 29.81 27.40
CA ALA A 282 3.27 30.89 26.41
C ALA A 282 1.88 31.53 26.43
N ALA A 283 0.83 30.73 26.55
CA ALA A 283 -0.55 31.20 26.68
C ALA A 283 -0.73 32.01 27.97
N TYR A 284 -0.22 31.53 29.11
CA TYR A 284 -0.24 32.25 30.38
C TYR A 284 0.50 33.59 30.27
N TYR A 285 1.72 33.58 29.74
CA TYR A 285 2.54 34.78 29.57
C TYR A 285 1.87 35.81 28.67
N ARG A 286 1.28 35.37 27.54
CA ARG A 286 0.50 36.24 26.65
C ARG A 286 -0.68 36.88 27.38
N ARG A 287 -1.44 36.10 28.15
CA ARG A 287 -2.60 36.61 28.91
C ARG A 287 -2.18 37.60 29.98
N LEU A 288 -1.07 37.33 30.67
CA LEU A 288 -0.48 38.24 31.65
C LEU A 288 -0.07 39.57 31.00
N LYS A 289 0.66 39.55 29.88
CA LYS A 289 1.10 40.77 29.18
C LYS A 289 -0.05 41.58 28.58
N TRP A 290 -1.05 40.91 28.01
CA TRP A 290 -2.21 41.58 27.43
C TRP A 290 -3.27 41.99 28.45
N SER A 291 -3.13 41.61 29.72
CA SER A 291 -4.10 41.93 30.77
C SER A 291 -4.35 43.44 30.86
N VAL A 292 -3.29 44.26 30.88
CA VAL A 292 -3.36 45.73 30.99
C VAL A 292 -4.21 46.35 29.87
N LEU A 293 -4.00 45.92 28.62
CA LEU A 293 -4.77 46.43 27.49
C LEU A 293 -6.20 45.88 27.46
N LYS A 294 -6.41 44.63 27.89
CA LYS A 294 -7.72 43.98 27.85
C LYS A 294 -8.62 44.37 29.03
N SER A 295 -8.07 44.87 30.13
CA SER A 295 -8.83 45.35 31.30
C SER A 295 -8.91 46.87 31.40
N ARG A 296 -8.48 47.62 30.38
CA ARG A 296 -8.55 49.08 30.39
C ARG A 296 -9.99 49.56 30.21
N LYS A 297 -10.37 50.61 30.95
CA LYS A 297 -11.63 51.35 30.75
C LYS A 297 -11.32 52.59 29.91
N LEU A 298 -12.00 52.72 28.77
CA LEU A 298 -11.82 53.87 27.86
C LEU A 298 -13.03 54.79 27.99
N VAL A 299 -12.78 56.08 28.20
CA VAL A 299 -13.80 57.12 28.00
C VAL A 299 -13.58 57.62 26.57
N LEU A 300 -14.51 57.31 25.69
CA LEU A 300 -14.50 57.84 24.34
C LEU A 300 -15.36 59.10 24.37
N ASP A 301 -14.73 60.25 24.12
CA ASP A 301 -15.40 61.56 24.06
C ASP A 301 -16.20 61.68 22.75
N VAL A 302 -17.15 60.78 22.60
CA VAL A 302 -18.13 60.74 21.53
C VAL A 302 -19.46 60.34 22.14
N VAL A 303 -20.43 61.21 21.95
CA VAL A 303 -21.84 60.97 22.26
C VAL A 303 -22.56 60.78 20.93
N ASN A 304 -23.47 59.81 20.88
CA ASN A 304 -24.31 59.54 19.70
C ASN A 304 -25.23 60.72 19.40
#